data_AF-A0A1T1C910-F1
#
_entry.id   AF-A0A1T1C910-F1
#
_cell.length_a   1.000
_cell.length_b   1.000
_cell.length_c   1.000
_cell.angle_alpha   90.00
_cell.angle_beta   90.00
_cell.angle_gamma   90.00
#
_symmetry.space_group_name_H-M   'P 1'
#
loop_
_entity.id
_entity.type
_entity.pdbx_description
1 polymer ?
#
loop_
_entity_poly.entity_id
_entity_poly.type
_entity_poly.pdbx_seq_one_letter_code
_entity_poly.pdbx_strand_id
1 'polypeptide(L)'
;MNHYEQSGIIFLKENNFFTATNFFCRAIEFEPQNALTWFALGQNFMKLRELSQIDDLYWLGISCLKKSYELDGNEFSNKILKNHNSSDLSKISVANLGMILKFKVEIETKKMIEDFSKFQSEDNKIALIMHIGETKDKSFFEFLKYCISNELNQHIRFAALKRIQFYKDQGLQQFFEDLISKKMQEKLEPYFSITLSTLNEDWAKKYINSEYANPNEIKNTFTNEEIENSLKNDEIKATIALSLIEFDKKEIEKLFEEKNHKVLAFYLSKKMNDEGLNFLIKNNILDIRGNILEIGWKHIGEFLKVDFNKNNNEKTELITNASEVNDKKWWEFWK
;
A
#
# COMPACT_ATOMS: atom_id res chain seq x y z
N MET A 1 17.81 2.74 6.11
CA MET A 1 17.33 1.71 5.16
C MET A 1 17.45 2.29 3.78
N ASN A 2 18.20 1.63 2.89
CA ASN A 2 18.46 2.14 1.56
C ASN A 2 17.25 1.91 0.65
N HIS A 3 16.56 2.98 0.24
CA HIS A 3 15.35 2.86 -0.58
C HIS A 3 15.63 2.34 -2.01
N TYR A 4 16.84 2.53 -2.53
CA TYR A 4 17.22 1.93 -3.81
C TYR A 4 17.37 0.42 -3.68
N GLU A 5 17.96 -0.08 -2.58
CA GLU A 5 18.08 -1.51 -2.30
C GLU A 5 16.70 -2.17 -2.25
N GLN A 6 15.77 -1.57 -1.50
CA GLN A 6 14.41 -2.09 -1.39
C GLN A 6 13.68 -2.10 -2.73
N SER A 7 13.85 -1.07 -3.55
CA SER A 7 13.32 -1.02 -4.92
C SER A 7 13.92 -2.14 -5.79
N GLY A 8 15.23 -2.39 -5.67
CA GLY A 8 15.91 -3.49 -6.35
C GLY A 8 15.38 -4.87 -5.96
N ILE A 9 15.12 -5.09 -4.66
CA ILE A 9 14.51 -6.33 -4.14
C ILE A 9 13.11 -6.53 -4.73
N ILE A 10 12.32 -5.46 -4.87
CA ILE A 10 10.97 -5.55 -5.44
C ILE A 10 11.04 -5.95 -6.92
N PHE A 11 11.90 -5.30 -7.71
CA PHE A 11 12.10 -5.71 -9.10
C PHE A 11 12.63 -7.14 -9.23
N LEU A 12 13.48 -7.58 -8.30
CA LEU A 12 13.96 -8.96 -8.26
C LEU A 12 12.80 -9.95 -8.02
N LYS A 13 11.88 -9.66 -7.10
CA LYS A 13 10.68 -10.48 -6.85
C LYS A 13 9.76 -10.56 -8.06
N GLU A 14 9.73 -9.50 -8.87
CA GLU A 14 8.99 -9.42 -10.12
C GLU A 14 9.79 -9.96 -11.33
N ASN A 15 10.91 -10.67 -11.09
CA ASN A 15 11.80 -11.24 -12.10
C ASN A 15 12.37 -10.23 -13.10
N ASN A 16 12.39 -8.94 -12.75
CA ASN A 16 13.00 -7.90 -13.56
C ASN A 16 14.45 -7.66 -13.13
N PHE A 17 15.31 -8.61 -13.52
CA PHE A 17 16.71 -8.65 -13.13
C PHE A 17 17.51 -7.44 -13.66
N PHE A 18 17.15 -6.91 -14.83
CA PHE A 18 17.84 -5.75 -15.42
C PHE A 18 17.60 -4.48 -14.59
N THR A 19 16.34 -4.16 -14.32
CA THR A 19 15.98 -2.96 -13.55
C THR A 19 16.41 -3.11 -12.09
N ALA A 20 16.31 -4.32 -11.52
CA ALA A 20 16.86 -4.63 -10.19
C ALA A 20 18.38 -4.36 -10.11
N THR A 21 19.15 -4.71 -11.16
CA THR A 21 20.61 -4.47 -11.21
C THR A 21 20.90 -2.99 -11.11
N ASN A 22 20.19 -2.16 -11.87
CA ASN A 22 20.37 -0.72 -11.81
C ASN A 22 20.10 -0.14 -10.42
N PHE A 23 19.01 -0.58 -9.78
CA PHE A 23 18.66 -0.16 -8.42
C PHE A 23 19.71 -0.60 -7.39
N PHE A 24 20.26 -1.80 -7.49
CA PHE A 24 21.36 -2.24 -6.63
C PHE A 24 22.66 -1.46 -6.88
N CYS A 25 22.98 -1.14 -8.14
CA CYS A 25 24.12 -0.27 -8.45
C CYS A 25 23.98 1.11 -7.79
N ARG A 26 22.79 1.73 -7.89
CA ARG A 26 22.48 2.98 -7.19
C ARG A 26 22.57 2.81 -5.67
N ALA A 27 22.04 1.74 -5.12
CA ALA A 27 22.11 1.47 -3.68
C ALA A 27 23.56 1.39 -3.16
N ILE A 28 24.45 0.70 -3.89
CA ILE A 28 25.88 0.57 -3.55
C ILE A 28 26.62 1.89 -3.67
N GLU A 29 26.25 2.75 -4.62
CA GLU A 29 26.84 4.10 -4.73
C GLU A 29 26.56 4.95 -3.48
N PHE A 30 25.36 4.82 -2.91
CA PHE A 30 24.99 5.50 -1.67
C PHE A 30 25.59 4.83 -0.42
N GLU A 31 25.59 3.50 -0.37
CA GLU A 31 26.06 2.72 0.78
C GLU A 31 27.03 1.60 0.36
N PRO A 32 28.28 1.94 0.01
CA PRO A 32 29.23 0.97 -0.56
C PRO A 32 29.70 -0.12 0.42
N GLN A 33 29.40 0.04 1.71
CA GLN A 33 29.74 -0.91 2.77
C GLN A 33 28.59 -1.89 3.08
N ASN A 34 27.46 -1.81 2.37
CA ASN A 34 26.34 -2.72 2.59
C ASN A 34 26.61 -4.09 1.91
N ALA A 35 27.05 -5.06 2.71
CA ALA A 35 27.37 -6.40 2.25
C ALA A 35 26.18 -7.15 1.62
N LEU A 36 24.95 -6.90 2.08
CA LEU A 36 23.75 -7.53 1.54
C LEU A 36 23.42 -7.03 0.14
N THR A 37 23.61 -5.73 -0.11
CA THR A 37 23.40 -5.17 -1.45
C THR A 37 24.42 -5.71 -2.45
N TRP A 38 25.69 -5.87 -2.05
CA TRP A 38 26.70 -6.54 -2.88
C TRP A 38 26.34 -8.01 -3.17
N PHE A 39 25.84 -8.73 -2.17
CA PHE A 39 25.36 -10.10 -2.35
C PHE A 39 24.20 -10.16 -3.36
N ALA A 40 23.18 -9.32 -3.17
CA ALA A 40 22.02 -9.25 -4.05
C ALA A 40 22.41 -8.90 -5.49
N LEU A 41 23.32 -7.93 -5.69
CA LEU A 41 23.85 -7.60 -7.01
C LEU A 41 24.60 -8.79 -7.63
N GLY A 42 25.40 -9.51 -6.84
CA GLY A 42 26.14 -10.69 -7.29
C GLY A 42 25.24 -11.80 -7.81
N GLN A 43 24.18 -12.13 -7.05
CA GLN A 43 23.16 -13.09 -7.49
C GLN A 43 22.45 -12.61 -8.76
N ASN A 44 22.15 -11.31 -8.84
CA ASN A 44 21.44 -10.74 -9.98
C ASN A 44 22.28 -10.81 -11.27
N PHE A 45 23.59 -10.58 -11.19
CA PHE A 45 24.48 -10.76 -12.34
C PHE A 45 24.57 -12.21 -12.80
N MET A 46 24.64 -13.17 -11.88
CA MET A 46 24.59 -14.59 -12.23
C MET A 46 23.28 -14.94 -12.94
N LYS A 47 22.16 -14.38 -12.48
CA LYS A 47 20.86 -14.59 -13.11
C LYS A 47 20.77 -13.94 -14.49
N LEU A 48 21.28 -12.73 -14.65
CA LEU A 48 21.38 -12.08 -15.95
C LEU A 48 22.28 -12.86 -16.91
N ARG A 49 23.35 -13.49 -16.42
CA ARG A 49 24.18 -14.40 -17.24
C ARG A 49 23.36 -15.59 -17.74
N GLU A 50 22.54 -16.20 -16.90
CA GLU A 50 21.66 -17.31 -17.33
C GLU A 50 20.70 -16.89 -18.46
N LEU A 51 20.19 -15.66 -18.41
CA LEU A 51 19.22 -15.15 -19.38
C LEU A 51 19.85 -14.62 -20.67
N SER A 52 21.02 -13.99 -20.57
CA SER A 52 21.70 -13.32 -21.69
C SER A 52 22.83 -14.14 -22.33
N GLN A 53 23.33 -15.15 -21.62
CA GLN A 53 24.51 -15.94 -21.98
C GLN A 53 25.82 -15.11 -22.10
N ILE A 54 25.90 -13.94 -21.45
CA ILE A 54 27.11 -13.13 -21.37
C ILE A 54 27.96 -13.60 -20.17
N ASP A 55 29.02 -14.37 -20.44
CA ASP A 55 29.82 -15.00 -19.38
C ASP A 55 30.52 -14.03 -18.42
N ASP A 56 30.89 -12.83 -18.88
CA ASP A 56 31.49 -11.79 -18.03
C ASP A 56 30.62 -11.41 -16.84
N LEU A 57 29.30 -11.50 -16.97
CA LEU A 57 28.36 -11.21 -15.89
C LEU A 57 28.50 -12.23 -14.75
N TYR A 58 28.80 -13.50 -15.05
CA TYR A 58 29.00 -14.50 -14.02
C TYR A 58 30.22 -14.16 -13.15
N TRP A 59 31.34 -13.78 -13.77
CA TRP A 59 32.55 -13.42 -13.05
C TRP A 59 32.42 -12.11 -12.27
N LEU A 60 31.64 -11.16 -12.80
CA LEU A 60 31.28 -9.97 -12.04
C LEU A 60 30.40 -10.31 -10.83
N GLY A 61 29.48 -11.27 -10.99
CA GLY A 61 28.69 -11.82 -9.90
C GLY A 61 29.56 -12.40 -8.79
N ILE A 62 30.53 -13.24 -9.14
CA ILE A 62 31.52 -13.79 -8.19
C ILE A 62 32.31 -12.67 -7.51
N SER A 63 32.76 -11.67 -8.27
CA SER A 63 33.48 -10.51 -7.73
C SER A 63 32.67 -9.76 -6.66
N CYS A 64 31.35 -9.61 -6.88
CA CYS A 64 30.42 -8.99 -5.92
C CYS A 64 30.21 -9.85 -4.67
N LEU A 65 30.09 -11.18 -4.82
CA LEU A 65 30.00 -12.10 -3.68
C LEU A 65 31.27 -12.07 -2.82
N LYS A 66 32.46 -11.98 -3.44
CA LYS A 66 33.71 -11.77 -2.70
C LYS A 66 33.69 -10.46 -1.93
N LYS A 67 33.15 -9.37 -2.52
CA LYS A 67 33.03 -8.09 -1.82
C LYS A 67 32.08 -8.16 -0.63
N SER A 68 30.92 -8.79 -0.82
CA SER A 68 29.97 -9.05 0.27
C SER A 68 30.65 -9.81 1.43
N TYR A 69 31.34 -10.91 1.13
CA TYR A 69 32.04 -11.69 2.15
C TYR A 69 33.17 -10.91 2.85
N GLU A 70 33.93 -10.09 2.12
CA GLU A 70 34.98 -9.24 2.72
C GLU A 70 34.43 -8.22 3.72
N LEU A 71 33.22 -7.72 3.48
CA LEU A 71 32.62 -6.66 4.29
C LEU A 71 32.12 -7.16 5.66
N ASP A 72 31.49 -8.33 5.72
CA ASP A 72 30.85 -8.80 6.97
C ASP A 72 30.96 -10.32 7.21
N GLY A 73 31.68 -11.05 6.38
CA GLY A 73 31.76 -12.50 6.45
C GLY A 73 30.48 -13.21 5.99
N ASN A 74 29.64 -12.58 5.16
CA ASN A 74 28.35 -13.10 4.70
C ASN A 74 28.36 -14.60 4.38
N GLU A 75 27.64 -15.39 5.18
CA GLU A 75 27.66 -16.85 5.08
C GLU A 75 27.09 -17.35 3.75
N PHE A 76 26.07 -16.67 3.21
CA PHE A 76 25.48 -17.02 1.91
C PHE A 76 26.47 -16.82 0.78
N SER A 77 27.18 -15.68 0.77
CA SER A 77 28.29 -15.43 -0.16
C SER A 77 29.35 -16.52 -0.04
N ASN A 78 29.79 -16.84 1.18
CA ASN A 78 30.80 -17.86 1.43
C ASN A 78 30.36 -19.24 0.91
N LYS A 79 29.10 -19.62 1.13
CA LYS A 79 28.53 -20.89 0.64
C LYS A 79 28.58 -20.98 -0.89
N ILE A 80 28.19 -19.92 -1.59
CA ILE A 80 28.24 -19.88 -3.06
C ILE A 80 29.70 -19.93 -3.54
N LEU A 81 30.60 -19.14 -2.93
CA LEU A 81 32.01 -19.12 -3.29
C LEU A 81 32.68 -20.50 -3.08
N LYS A 82 32.39 -21.20 -1.98
CA LYS A 82 32.91 -22.56 -1.72
C LYS A 82 32.42 -23.60 -2.72
N ASN A 83 31.18 -23.48 -3.19
CA ASN A 83 30.66 -24.38 -4.22
C ASN A 83 31.39 -24.21 -5.56
N HIS A 84 32.08 -23.09 -5.76
CA HIS A 84 32.86 -22.78 -6.95
C HIS A 84 34.36 -23.05 -6.79
N ASN A 85 34.75 -23.96 -5.90
CA ASN A 85 36.12 -24.36 -5.53
C ASN A 85 37.02 -24.73 -6.75
N SER A 86 37.44 -23.74 -7.52
CA SER A 86 38.38 -23.84 -8.63
C SER A 86 39.58 -22.93 -8.37
N SER A 87 40.72 -23.27 -8.98
CA SER A 87 41.93 -22.46 -8.98
C SER A 87 41.72 -21.05 -9.54
N ASP A 88 40.62 -20.80 -10.27
CA ASP A 88 40.29 -19.52 -10.89
C ASP A 88 39.70 -18.49 -9.91
N LEU A 89 39.09 -18.91 -8.79
CA LEU A 89 38.60 -17.97 -7.76
C LEU A 89 39.70 -17.06 -7.20
N SER A 90 40.93 -17.57 -7.14
CA SER A 90 42.10 -16.80 -6.68
C SER A 90 42.47 -15.66 -7.63
N LYS A 91 42.13 -15.77 -8.92
CA LYS A 91 42.44 -14.79 -9.97
C LYS A 91 41.37 -13.69 -10.11
N ILE A 92 40.18 -13.93 -9.57
CA ILE A 92 39.06 -12.98 -9.64
C ILE A 92 39.24 -11.90 -8.58
N SER A 93 39.35 -10.65 -9.01
CA SER A 93 39.42 -9.51 -8.10
C SER A 93 38.12 -9.30 -7.32
N VAL A 94 38.23 -8.71 -6.14
CA VAL A 94 37.06 -8.24 -5.39
C VAL A 94 36.40 -7.07 -6.15
N ALA A 95 35.07 -7.07 -6.25
CA ALA A 95 34.36 -6.01 -6.94
C ALA A 95 34.60 -4.65 -6.26
N ASN A 96 34.67 -3.59 -7.08
CA ASN A 96 34.70 -2.21 -6.63
C ASN A 96 33.65 -1.38 -7.39
N LEU A 97 33.42 -0.15 -6.94
CA LEU A 97 32.40 0.72 -7.50
C LEU A 97 32.59 0.97 -9.01
N GLY A 98 33.83 1.16 -9.47
CA GLY A 98 34.13 1.39 -10.89
C GLY A 98 33.75 0.20 -11.79
N MET A 99 33.84 -1.02 -11.29
CA MET A 99 33.44 -2.23 -12.04
C MET A 99 31.93 -2.30 -12.28
N ILE A 100 31.13 -1.82 -11.33
CA ILE A 100 29.67 -1.95 -11.38
C ILE A 100 28.96 -0.70 -11.90
N LEU A 101 29.57 0.48 -11.78
CA LEU A 101 28.92 1.75 -12.21
C LEU A 101 28.62 1.78 -13.71
N LYS A 102 29.34 1.00 -14.54
CA LYS A 102 29.01 0.86 -15.96
C LYS A 102 27.64 0.21 -16.23
N PHE A 103 27.04 -0.43 -15.23
CA PHE A 103 25.69 -1.00 -15.28
C PHE A 103 24.64 -0.10 -14.64
N LYS A 104 25.04 1.03 -14.06
CA LYS A 104 24.12 2.08 -13.64
C LYS A 104 23.67 2.82 -14.91
N VAL A 105 22.46 2.50 -15.37
CA VAL A 105 21.83 3.15 -16.51
C VAL A 105 20.72 4.05 -15.98
N GLU A 106 20.59 5.25 -16.54
CA GLU A 106 19.42 6.07 -16.29
C GLU A 106 18.18 5.33 -16.81
N ILE A 107 17.27 4.97 -15.90
CA ILE A 107 16.02 4.33 -16.32
C ILE A 107 15.10 5.45 -16.81
N GLU A 108 14.93 5.51 -18.13
CA GLU A 108 13.94 6.38 -18.73
C GLU A 108 12.56 6.15 -18.10
N THR A 109 11.81 7.22 -17.85
CA THR A 109 10.46 7.12 -17.26
C THR A 109 9.57 6.14 -18.02
N LYS A 110 9.67 6.12 -19.36
CA LYS A 110 8.93 5.16 -20.20
C LYS A 110 9.27 3.71 -19.86
N LYS A 111 10.55 3.38 -19.75
CA LYS A 111 11.00 2.03 -19.38
C LYS A 111 10.55 1.65 -17.96
N MET A 112 10.59 2.59 -17.02
CA MET A 112 10.08 2.38 -15.66
C MET A 112 8.59 2.05 -15.67
N ILE A 113 7.78 2.75 -16.46
CA ILE A 113 6.34 2.49 -16.63
C ILE A 113 6.10 1.12 -17.26
N GLU A 114 6.83 0.78 -18.32
CA GLU A 114 6.71 -0.52 -19.00
C GLU A 114 7.03 -1.69 -18.06
N ASP A 115 8.03 -1.52 -17.20
CA ASP A 115 8.42 -2.54 -16.24
C ASP A 115 7.44 -2.62 -15.07
N PHE A 116 6.98 -1.47 -14.58
CA PHE A 116 5.99 -1.38 -13.51
C PHE A 116 4.64 -2.00 -13.90
N SER A 117 4.18 -1.77 -15.14
CA SER A 117 2.90 -2.30 -15.62
C SER A 117 2.87 -3.83 -15.73
N LYS A 118 4.04 -4.49 -15.78
CA LYS A 118 4.17 -5.95 -15.81
C LYS A 118 4.14 -6.59 -14.42
N PHE A 119 4.17 -5.80 -13.35
CA PHE A 119 4.15 -6.34 -11.99
C PHE A 119 2.88 -7.15 -11.76
N GLN A 120 3.05 -8.35 -11.20
CA GLN A 120 1.94 -9.25 -10.89
C GLN A 120 1.31 -8.91 -9.53
N SER A 121 2.12 -8.43 -8.59
CA SER A 121 1.65 -8.09 -7.25
C SER A 121 1.37 -6.59 -7.10
N GLU A 122 0.12 -6.25 -6.75
CA GLU A 122 -0.28 -4.88 -6.40
C GLU A 122 0.45 -4.40 -5.14
N ASP A 123 0.70 -5.28 -4.16
CA ASP A 123 1.48 -4.95 -2.97
C ASP A 123 2.91 -4.54 -3.33
N ASN A 124 3.54 -5.25 -4.27
CA ASN A 124 4.87 -4.88 -4.78
C ASN A 124 4.84 -3.55 -5.53
N LYS A 125 3.78 -3.24 -6.29
CA LYS A 125 3.63 -1.93 -6.93
C LYS A 125 3.54 -0.81 -5.90
N ILE A 126 2.73 -0.97 -4.87
CA ILE A 126 2.60 -0.01 -3.77
C ILE A 126 3.96 0.16 -3.08
N ALA A 127 4.59 -0.94 -2.67
CA ALA A 127 5.90 -0.91 -2.01
C ALA A 127 6.96 -0.21 -2.87
N LEU A 128 6.97 -0.45 -4.18
CA LEU A 128 7.93 0.19 -5.07
C LEU A 128 7.74 1.71 -5.08
N ILE A 129 6.50 2.18 -5.27
CA ILE A 129 6.18 3.61 -5.21
C ILE A 129 6.60 4.21 -3.86
N MET A 130 6.41 3.45 -2.77
CA MET A 130 6.85 3.88 -1.47
C MET A 130 8.35 4.12 -1.45
N HIS A 131 9.14 3.12 -1.83
CA HIS A 131 10.59 3.23 -1.77
C HIS A 131 11.14 4.26 -2.75
N ILE A 132 10.74 4.27 -4.02
CA ILE A 132 11.25 5.26 -4.98
C ILE A 132 10.90 6.69 -4.55
N GLY A 133 9.71 6.93 -3.98
CA GLY A 133 9.33 8.27 -3.55
C GLY A 133 10.18 8.76 -2.38
N GLU A 134 10.52 7.88 -1.44
CA GLU A 134 11.43 8.22 -0.33
C GLU A 134 12.90 8.43 -0.77
N THR A 135 13.29 8.01 -1.98
CA THR A 135 14.63 8.37 -2.51
C THR A 135 14.78 9.87 -2.74
N LYS A 136 13.66 10.58 -2.99
CA LYS A 136 13.61 12.00 -3.38
C LYS A 136 14.41 12.31 -4.64
N ASP A 137 14.73 11.30 -5.45
CA ASP A 137 15.41 11.48 -6.73
C ASP A 137 14.44 12.04 -7.77
N LYS A 138 14.76 13.24 -8.24
CA LYS A 138 13.96 14.01 -9.22
C LYS A 138 13.68 13.23 -10.50
N SER A 139 14.51 12.24 -10.86
CA SER A 139 14.26 11.38 -12.03
C SER A 139 12.96 10.57 -11.93
N PHE A 140 12.40 10.38 -10.73
CA PHE A 140 11.15 9.63 -10.54
C PHE A 140 9.89 10.50 -10.53
N PHE A 141 10.02 11.82 -10.67
CA PHE A 141 8.86 12.73 -10.60
C PHE A 141 7.79 12.41 -11.65
N GLU A 142 8.19 12.27 -12.92
CA GLU A 142 7.25 11.96 -14.01
C GLU A 142 6.65 10.55 -13.87
N PHE A 143 7.39 9.60 -13.30
CA PHE A 143 6.86 8.28 -12.99
C PHE A 143 5.75 8.35 -11.93
N LEU A 144 5.96 9.12 -10.86
CA LEU A 144 4.94 9.29 -9.82
C LEU A 144 3.69 10.01 -10.36
N LYS A 145 3.84 11.02 -11.24
CA LYS A 145 2.71 11.65 -11.93
C LYS A 145 1.92 10.64 -12.77
N TYR A 146 2.63 9.78 -13.50
CA TYR A 146 2.00 8.70 -14.25
C TYR A 146 1.16 7.81 -13.33
N CYS A 147 1.72 7.37 -12.20
CA CYS A 147 1.01 6.52 -11.24
C CYS A 147 -0.27 7.19 -10.73
N ILE A 148 -0.20 8.46 -10.32
CA ILE A 148 -1.37 9.22 -9.83
C ILE A 148 -2.47 9.33 -10.90
N SER A 149 -2.08 9.54 -12.15
CA SER A 149 -3.02 9.87 -13.23
C SER A 149 -3.64 8.65 -13.92
N ASN A 150 -2.89 7.55 -14.02
CA ASN A 150 -3.25 6.42 -14.91
C ASN A 150 -3.55 5.11 -14.18
N GLU A 151 -3.10 4.94 -12.94
CA GLU A 151 -3.31 3.67 -12.24
C GLU A 151 -4.76 3.50 -11.80
N LEU A 152 -5.30 2.31 -12.08
CA LEU A 152 -6.69 1.99 -11.70
C LEU A 152 -6.80 1.79 -10.18
N ASN A 153 -5.80 1.13 -9.59
CA ASN A 153 -5.75 0.88 -8.16
C ASN A 153 -5.57 2.19 -7.38
N GLN A 154 -6.52 2.46 -6.47
CA GLN A 154 -6.53 3.68 -5.67
C GLN A 154 -5.36 3.74 -4.67
N HIS A 155 -4.93 2.61 -4.11
CA HIS A 155 -3.79 2.56 -3.17
C HIS A 155 -2.47 2.93 -3.82
N ILE A 156 -2.28 2.52 -5.08
CA ILE A 156 -1.13 2.89 -5.89
C ILE A 156 -1.10 4.40 -6.11
N ARG A 157 -2.23 4.98 -6.51
CA ARG A 157 -2.37 6.44 -6.65
C ARG A 157 -2.10 7.18 -5.35
N PHE A 158 -2.67 6.71 -4.24
CA PHE A 158 -2.47 7.30 -2.93
C PHE A 158 -1.04 7.21 -2.42
N ALA A 159 -0.37 6.07 -2.65
CA ALA A 159 1.04 5.92 -2.32
C ALA A 159 1.90 6.93 -3.07
N ALA A 160 1.61 7.18 -4.36
CA ALA A 160 2.34 8.16 -5.15
C ALA A 160 2.03 9.59 -4.72
N LEU A 161 0.76 9.90 -4.44
CA LEU A 161 0.30 11.22 -4.02
C LEU A 161 0.98 11.66 -2.70
N LYS A 162 1.08 10.77 -1.71
CA LYS A 162 1.79 11.04 -0.45
C LYS A 162 3.26 11.44 -0.62
N ARG A 163 3.88 11.10 -1.76
CA ARG A 163 5.31 11.27 -2.02
C ARG A 163 5.60 12.36 -3.04
N ILE A 164 4.62 12.75 -3.85
CA ILE A 164 4.79 13.79 -4.86
C ILE A 164 5.18 15.15 -4.25
N GLN A 165 4.84 15.36 -2.97
CA GLN A 165 5.22 16.55 -2.20
C GLN A 165 6.73 16.76 -2.05
N PHE A 166 7.56 15.72 -2.24
CA PHE A 166 9.02 15.87 -2.19
C PHE A 166 9.60 16.57 -3.43
N TYR A 167 8.76 16.87 -4.43
CA TYR A 167 9.14 17.40 -5.73
C TYR A 167 8.54 18.79 -6.00
N LYS A 168 8.41 19.64 -4.96
CA LYS A 168 7.78 20.98 -5.06
C LYS A 168 8.37 21.84 -6.19
N ASP A 169 9.68 21.72 -6.40
CA ASP A 169 10.42 22.50 -7.42
C ASP A 169 10.30 21.93 -8.85
N GLN A 170 9.40 20.99 -9.12
CA GLN A 170 9.26 20.31 -10.43
C GLN A 170 7.95 20.64 -11.15
N GLY A 171 7.35 21.82 -10.91
CA GLY A 171 6.11 22.21 -11.57
C GLY A 171 4.87 21.51 -10.99
N LEU A 172 4.89 21.27 -9.68
CA LEU A 172 3.84 20.54 -8.98
C LEU A 172 2.46 21.23 -9.09
N GLN A 173 2.43 22.57 -9.07
CA GLN A 173 1.19 23.34 -9.27
C GLN A 173 0.48 22.97 -10.57
N GLN A 174 1.19 23.02 -11.69
CA GLN A 174 0.63 22.72 -13.02
C GLN A 174 0.07 21.29 -13.09
N PHE A 175 0.72 20.35 -12.40
CA PHE A 175 0.26 18.97 -12.32
C PHE A 175 -1.06 18.84 -11.54
N PHE A 176 -1.19 19.49 -10.39
CA PHE A 176 -2.44 19.47 -9.62
C PHE A 176 -3.57 20.19 -10.35
N GLU A 177 -3.29 21.32 -11.01
CA GLU A 177 -4.25 22.01 -11.86
C GLU A 177 -4.74 21.13 -13.03
N ASP A 178 -3.85 20.35 -13.64
CA ASP A 178 -4.22 19.37 -14.68
C ASP A 178 -5.14 18.27 -14.14
N LEU A 179 -4.84 17.71 -12.95
CA LEU A 179 -5.71 16.71 -12.29
C LEU A 179 -7.11 17.27 -12.01
N ILE A 180 -7.19 18.53 -11.57
CA ILE A 180 -8.47 19.21 -11.32
C ILE A 180 -9.23 19.41 -12.63
N SER A 181 -8.56 19.87 -13.69
CA SER A 181 -9.17 20.08 -15.00
C SER A 181 -9.77 18.78 -15.57
N LYS A 182 -9.14 17.63 -15.24
CA LYS A 182 -9.59 16.28 -15.59
C LYS A 182 -10.61 15.69 -14.62
N LYS A 183 -11.11 16.47 -13.65
CA LYS A 183 -12.06 16.03 -12.60
C LYS A 183 -11.56 14.81 -11.81
N MET A 184 -10.25 14.71 -11.57
CA MET A 184 -9.67 13.60 -10.80
C MET A 184 -9.71 13.83 -9.29
N GLN A 185 -9.92 15.06 -8.83
CA GLN A 185 -9.86 15.43 -7.42
C GLN A 185 -10.73 14.53 -6.54
N GLU A 186 -12.02 14.39 -6.86
CA GLU A 186 -12.97 13.58 -6.07
C GLU A 186 -12.50 12.13 -5.89
N LYS A 187 -11.87 11.55 -6.91
CA LYS A 187 -11.33 10.17 -6.87
C LYS A 187 -10.05 10.04 -6.06
N LEU A 188 -9.34 11.15 -5.85
CA LEU A 188 -8.05 11.21 -5.17
C LEU A 188 -8.17 11.69 -3.72
N GLU A 189 -9.35 12.13 -3.29
CA GLU A 189 -9.62 12.42 -1.89
C GLU A 189 -9.61 11.12 -1.04
N PRO A 190 -9.23 11.20 0.24
CA PRO A 190 -8.83 12.42 0.99
C PRO A 190 -7.37 12.83 0.77
N TYR A 191 -6.58 12.00 0.07
CA TYR A 191 -5.14 12.18 -0.02
C TYR A 191 -4.73 13.36 -0.89
N PHE A 192 -5.60 13.80 -1.80
CA PHE A 192 -5.40 15.03 -2.57
C PHE A 192 -5.31 16.23 -1.64
N SER A 193 -6.33 16.45 -0.81
CA SER A 193 -6.35 17.56 0.14
C SER A 193 -5.26 17.45 1.21
N ILE A 194 -4.96 16.25 1.70
CA ILE A 194 -3.85 16.01 2.65
C ILE A 194 -2.50 16.36 2.00
N THR A 195 -2.29 15.96 0.75
CA THR A 195 -1.01 16.24 0.05
C THR A 195 -0.87 17.73 -0.21
N LEU A 196 -1.93 18.42 -0.63
CA LEU A 196 -1.91 19.87 -0.83
C LEU A 196 -1.66 20.63 0.48
N SER A 197 -2.22 20.18 1.61
CA SER A 197 -2.01 20.84 2.90
C SER A 197 -0.56 20.75 3.37
N THR A 198 0.15 19.66 3.06
CA THR A 198 1.58 19.52 3.40
C THR A 198 2.51 20.32 2.49
N LEU A 199 2.03 20.81 1.34
CA LEU A 199 2.82 21.70 0.49
C LEU A 199 3.08 23.05 1.15
N ASN A 200 2.14 23.54 1.97
CA ASN A 200 2.18 24.87 2.58
C ASN A 200 2.36 26.00 1.53
N GLU A 201 1.70 25.87 0.38
CA GLU A 201 1.74 26.83 -0.73
C GLU A 201 0.41 27.58 -0.85
N ASP A 202 0.45 28.88 -1.18
CA ASP A 202 -0.77 29.70 -1.26
C ASP A 202 -1.71 29.27 -2.38
N TRP A 203 -1.17 28.79 -3.51
CA TRP A 203 -1.98 28.25 -4.59
C TRP A 203 -2.72 26.98 -4.18
N ALA A 204 -2.10 26.14 -3.35
CA ALA A 204 -2.65 24.85 -2.92
C ALA A 204 -3.90 25.04 -2.05
N LYS A 205 -3.90 26.07 -1.18
CA LYS A 205 -5.01 26.40 -0.26
C LYS A 205 -6.37 26.52 -0.96
N LYS A 206 -6.40 26.97 -2.22
CA LYS A 206 -7.63 27.15 -3.01
C LYS A 206 -8.33 25.85 -3.39
N TYR A 207 -7.59 24.74 -3.39
CA TYR A 207 -8.05 23.44 -3.87
C TYR A 207 -8.23 22.42 -2.75
N ILE A 208 -7.85 22.79 -1.53
CA ILE A 208 -7.98 21.94 -0.36
C ILE A 208 -9.45 21.86 0.07
N ASN A 209 -10.00 20.65 0.13
CA ASN A 209 -11.25 20.41 0.85
C ASN A 209 -10.95 20.36 2.35
N SER A 210 -11.48 21.33 3.10
CA SER A 210 -11.27 21.48 4.54
C SER A 210 -11.73 20.26 5.33
N GLU A 211 -12.75 19.52 4.85
CA GLU A 211 -13.24 18.29 5.50
C GLU A 211 -12.15 17.21 5.62
N TYR A 212 -11.22 17.17 4.66
CA TYR A 212 -10.16 16.16 4.62
C TYR A 212 -8.82 16.68 5.13
N ALA A 213 -8.57 17.99 5.03
CA ALA A 213 -7.27 18.59 5.32
C ALA A 213 -6.97 18.75 6.81
N ASN A 214 -8.01 18.79 7.64
CA ASN A 214 -7.88 19.02 9.07
C ASN A 214 -8.59 17.90 9.86
N PRO A 215 -7.96 16.72 10.02
CA PRO A 215 -8.60 15.58 10.70
C PRO A 215 -8.87 15.80 12.19
N ASN A 216 -8.35 16.89 12.79
CA ASN A 216 -8.70 17.30 14.15
C ASN A 216 -9.96 18.20 14.19
N GLU A 217 -10.47 18.65 13.04
CA GLU A 217 -11.73 19.39 12.89
C GLU A 217 -12.85 18.54 12.29
N ILE A 218 -12.68 17.21 12.22
CA ILE A 218 -13.85 16.33 12.18
C ILE A 218 -14.63 16.68 13.46
N LYS A 219 -15.84 17.24 13.30
CA LYS A 219 -16.70 17.57 14.44
C LYS A 219 -16.88 16.31 15.28
N ASN A 220 -16.10 16.18 16.36
CA ASN A 220 -16.28 15.12 17.35
C ASN A 220 -17.53 15.33 18.21
N THR A 221 -18.25 16.43 17.96
CA THR A 221 -19.54 16.76 18.56
C THR A 221 -20.59 16.77 17.46
N PHE A 222 -21.47 15.78 17.48
CA PHE A 222 -22.62 15.71 16.59
C PHE A 222 -23.85 16.25 17.32
N THR A 223 -24.74 16.90 16.58
CA THR A 223 -26.07 17.25 17.08
C THR A 223 -26.90 15.98 17.25
N ASN A 224 -27.88 16.00 18.17
CA ASN A 224 -28.81 14.87 18.32
C ASN A 224 -29.54 14.54 17.02
N GLU A 225 -29.85 15.55 16.21
CA GLU A 225 -30.50 15.37 14.91
C GLU A 225 -29.60 14.62 13.90
N GLU A 226 -28.30 14.93 13.85
CA GLU A 226 -27.32 14.22 13.01
C GLU A 226 -27.21 12.74 13.42
N ILE A 227 -27.18 12.47 14.74
CA ILE A 227 -27.15 11.11 15.28
C ILE A 227 -28.44 10.36 14.89
N GLU A 228 -29.61 10.96 15.14
CA GLU A 228 -30.90 10.34 14.83
C GLU A 228 -31.07 10.06 13.33
N ASN A 229 -30.64 10.97 12.46
CA ASN A 229 -30.69 10.77 11.02
C ASN A 229 -29.76 9.64 10.56
N SER A 230 -28.56 9.55 11.15
CA SER A 230 -27.64 8.43 10.88
C SER A 230 -28.22 7.09 11.33
N LEU A 231 -28.87 7.04 12.51
CA LEU A 231 -29.56 5.85 13.01
C LEU A 231 -30.79 5.44 12.18
N LYS A 232 -31.29 6.28 11.28
CA LYS A 232 -32.33 5.91 10.30
C LYS A 232 -31.75 5.32 9.00
N ASN A 233 -30.44 5.42 8.79
CA ASN A 233 -29.79 4.92 7.58
C ASN A 233 -29.56 3.39 7.67
N ASP A 234 -30.32 2.63 6.90
CA ASP A 234 -30.28 1.17 6.93
C ASP A 234 -29.01 0.59 6.29
N GLU A 235 -28.36 1.31 5.38
CA GLU A 235 -27.10 0.90 4.77
C GLU A 235 -25.96 0.92 5.80
N ILE A 236 -25.93 1.92 6.68
CA ILE A 236 -24.98 1.99 7.79
C ILE A 236 -25.20 0.82 8.77
N LYS A 237 -26.45 0.58 9.15
CA LYS A 237 -26.79 -0.54 10.05
C LYS A 237 -26.38 -1.88 9.47
N ALA A 238 -26.71 -2.12 8.20
CA ALA A 238 -26.36 -3.36 7.50
C ALA A 238 -24.85 -3.55 7.45
N THR A 239 -24.11 -2.49 7.14
CA THR A 239 -22.65 -2.51 7.09
C THR A 239 -22.03 -2.86 8.44
N ILE A 240 -22.50 -2.23 9.52
CA ILE A 240 -22.02 -2.51 10.88
C ILE A 240 -22.40 -3.92 11.31
N ALA A 241 -23.62 -4.36 11.04
CA ALA A 241 -24.08 -5.70 11.36
C ALA A 241 -23.24 -6.77 10.65
N LEU A 242 -23.01 -6.63 9.34
CA LEU A 242 -22.17 -7.56 8.57
C LEU A 242 -20.74 -7.63 9.09
N SER A 243 -20.23 -6.52 9.62
CA SER A 243 -18.87 -6.45 10.16
C SER A 243 -18.75 -7.10 11.52
N LEU A 244 -19.79 -7.01 12.36
CA LEU A 244 -19.74 -7.48 13.74
C LEU A 244 -20.34 -8.88 13.95
N ILE A 245 -21.21 -9.37 13.05
CA ILE A 245 -21.97 -10.62 13.23
C ILE A 245 -21.10 -11.88 13.34
N GLU A 246 -19.86 -11.83 12.85
CA GLU A 246 -18.94 -12.97 12.89
C GLU A 246 -18.17 -13.10 14.21
N PHE A 247 -18.25 -12.09 15.07
CA PHE A 247 -17.58 -12.07 16.37
C PHE A 247 -18.55 -12.47 17.48
N ASP A 248 -18.01 -12.95 18.60
CA ASP A 248 -18.83 -13.30 19.74
C ASP A 248 -19.52 -12.06 20.33
N LYS A 249 -20.84 -12.11 20.47
CA LYS A 249 -21.62 -10.96 20.92
C LYS A 249 -21.19 -10.48 22.32
N LYS A 250 -20.89 -11.39 23.24
CA LYS A 250 -20.48 -11.02 24.61
C LYS A 250 -19.11 -10.36 24.62
N GLU A 251 -18.23 -10.78 23.70
CA GLU A 251 -16.95 -10.11 23.48
C GLU A 251 -17.14 -8.68 22.98
N ILE A 252 -18.03 -8.46 22.00
CA ILE A 252 -18.35 -7.12 21.49
C ILE A 252 -18.96 -6.25 22.59
N GLU A 253 -19.89 -6.79 23.39
CA GLU A 253 -20.50 -6.11 24.55
C GLU A 253 -19.42 -5.67 25.55
N LYS A 254 -18.51 -6.58 25.92
CA LYS A 254 -17.40 -6.27 26.82
C LYS A 254 -16.51 -5.16 26.26
N LEU A 255 -16.10 -5.26 24.99
CA LEU A 255 -15.26 -4.24 24.36
C LEU A 255 -15.98 -2.89 24.26
N PHE A 256 -17.30 -2.91 24.09
CA PHE A 256 -18.14 -1.72 24.04
C PHE A 256 -18.21 -1.01 25.40
N GLU A 257 -18.43 -1.77 26.47
CA GLU A 257 -18.43 -1.27 27.85
C GLU A 257 -17.06 -0.71 28.26
N GLU A 258 -15.98 -1.38 27.87
CA GLU A 258 -14.59 -0.93 28.12
C GLU A 258 -14.17 0.26 27.25
N LYS A 259 -15.01 0.69 26.29
CA LYS A 259 -14.67 1.67 25.26
C LYS A 259 -13.36 1.34 24.54
N ASN A 260 -13.15 0.06 24.22
CA ASN A 260 -11.92 -0.41 23.58
C ASN A 260 -11.92 -0.09 22.06
N HIS A 261 -11.66 1.18 21.73
CA HIS A 261 -11.67 1.71 20.37
C HIS A 261 -10.86 0.86 19.39
N LYS A 262 -9.64 0.46 19.79
CA LYS A 262 -8.70 -0.18 18.87
C LYS A 262 -9.18 -1.54 18.38
N VAL A 263 -9.73 -2.35 19.27
CA VAL A 263 -10.19 -3.71 18.93
C VAL A 263 -11.52 -3.65 18.19
N LEU A 264 -12.46 -2.82 18.62
CA LEU A 264 -13.75 -2.68 17.92
C LEU A 264 -13.59 -2.05 16.54
N ALA A 265 -12.70 -1.08 16.37
CA ALA A 265 -12.42 -0.52 15.05
C ALA A 265 -11.81 -1.58 14.13
N PHE A 266 -10.92 -2.41 14.65
CA PHE A 266 -10.41 -3.56 13.90
C PHE A 266 -11.54 -4.51 13.51
N TYR A 267 -12.51 -4.80 14.39
CA TYR A 267 -13.65 -5.67 14.06
C TYR A 267 -14.51 -5.07 12.94
N LEU A 268 -14.78 -3.76 13.02
CA LEU A 268 -15.50 -3.05 11.96
C LEU A 268 -14.75 -3.09 10.62
N SER A 269 -13.43 -2.96 10.61
CA SER A 269 -12.67 -2.83 9.35
C SER A 269 -12.12 -4.14 8.79
N LYS A 270 -12.05 -5.23 9.59
CA LYS A 270 -11.27 -6.44 9.26
C LYS A 270 -11.59 -7.07 7.91
N LYS A 271 -12.87 -7.08 7.53
CA LYS A 271 -13.36 -7.71 6.28
C LYS A 271 -13.82 -6.70 5.24
N MET A 272 -13.67 -5.42 5.53
CA MET A 272 -14.01 -4.40 4.55
C MET A 272 -12.91 -4.28 3.53
N ASN A 273 -13.31 -4.19 2.25
CA ASN A 273 -12.47 -3.57 1.25
C ASN A 273 -12.44 -2.06 1.49
N ASP A 274 -11.65 -1.35 0.70
CA ASP A 274 -11.46 0.09 0.88
C ASP A 274 -12.73 0.90 0.60
N GLU A 275 -13.65 0.38 -0.21
CA GLU A 275 -14.97 0.98 -0.40
C GLU A 275 -15.79 0.93 0.90
N GLY A 276 -15.81 -0.20 1.60
CA GLY A 276 -16.47 -0.33 2.90
C GLY A 276 -15.81 0.54 3.97
N LEU A 277 -14.48 0.61 3.99
CA LEU A 277 -13.77 1.47 4.93
C LEU A 277 -14.05 2.96 4.66
N ASN A 278 -14.00 3.37 3.38
CA ASN A 278 -14.36 4.72 2.97
C ASN A 278 -15.83 5.03 3.27
N PHE A 279 -16.73 4.05 3.15
CA PHE A 279 -18.12 4.19 3.53
C PHE A 279 -18.25 4.46 5.04
N LEU A 280 -17.55 3.73 5.90
CA LEU A 280 -17.55 4.00 7.35
C LEU A 280 -17.00 5.40 7.68
N ILE A 281 -15.93 5.82 7.00
CA ILE A 281 -15.34 7.15 7.22
C ILE A 281 -16.30 8.25 6.75
N LYS A 282 -16.84 8.12 5.54
CA LYS A 282 -17.78 9.09 4.94
C LYS A 282 -19.05 9.27 5.78
N ASN A 283 -19.48 8.20 6.46
CA ASN A 283 -20.65 8.22 7.32
C ASN A 283 -20.33 8.50 8.80
N ASN A 284 -19.12 9.00 9.10
CA ASN A 284 -18.69 9.37 10.45
C ASN A 284 -18.80 8.23 11.48
N ILE A 285 -18.60 6.98 11.04
CA ILE A 285 -18.48 5.82 11.94
C ILE A 285 -17.06 5.71 12.47
N LEU A 286 -16.09 5.86 11.56
CA LEU A 286 -14.66 5.88 11.85
C LEU A 286 -14.07 7.24 11.43
N ASP A 287 -13.05 7.71 12.14
CA ASP A 287 -12.17 8.75 11.63
C ASP A 287 -11.12 8.15 10.66
N ILE A 288 -10.34 9.02 10.01
CA ILE A 288 -9.28 8.60 9.07
C ILE A 288 -8.13 7.82 9.73
N ARG A 289 -8.06 7.81 11.07
CA ARG A 289 -7.09 7.05 11.86
C ARG A 289 -7.68 5.71 12.33
N GLY A 290 -8.93 5.41 11.99
CA GLY A 290 -9.66 4.22 12.42
C GLY A 290 -10.21 4.33 13.83
N ASN A 291 -10.34 5.51 14.44
CA ASN A 291 -11.02 5.65 15.73
C ASN A 291 -12.54 5.69 15.52
N ILE A 292 -13.27 4.99 16.38
CA ILE A 292 -14.74 5.02 16.38
C ILE A 292 -15.24 6.37 16.90
N LEU A 293 -16.02 7.07 16.07
CA LEU A 293 -16.67 8.34 16.39
C LEU A 293 -17.98 8.13 17.16
N GLU A 294 -18.56 9.19 17.73
CA GLU A 294 -19.78 9.11 18.55
C GLU A 294 -20.95 8.43 17.82
N ILE A 295 -21.17 8.77 16.55
CA ILE A 295 -22.19 8.12 15.70
C ILE A 295 -21.90 6.61 15.58
N GLY A 296 -20.64 6.23 15.37
CA GLY A 296 -20.23 4.82 15.34
C GLY A 296 -20.56 4.08 16.63
N TRP A 297 -20.28 4.67 17.79
CA TRP A 297 -20.66 4.11 19.09
C TRP A 297 -22.18 3.94 19.23
N LYS A 298 -22.98 4.89 18.75
CA LYS A 298 -24.45 4.77 18.79
C LYS A 298 -24.94 3.60 17.94
N HIS A 299 -24.42 3.43 16.73
CA HIS A 299 -24.79 2.29 15.88
C HIS A 299 -24.37 0.94 16.45
N ILE A 300 -23.18 0.82 17.03
CA ILE A 300 -22.76 -0.42 17.71
C ILE A 300 -23.71 -0.71 18.88
N GLY A 301 -24.10 0.32 19.64
CA GLY A 301 -25.09 0.19 20.70
C GLY A 301 -26.45 -0.31 20.21
N GLU A 302 -26.95 0.19 19.07
CA GLU A 302 -28.19 -0.33 18.46
C GLU A 302 -28.03 -1.77 17.98
N PHE A 303 -26.90 -2.13 17.38
CA PHE A 303 -26.60 -3.51 16.97
C PHE A 303 -26.66 -4.47 18.17
N LEU A 304 -26.11 -4.09 19.32
CA LEU A 304 -26.10 -4.93 20.52
C LEU A 304 -27.49 -5.17 21.12
N LYS A 305 -28.48 -4.31 20.85
CA LYS A 305 -29.87 -4.52 21.27
C LYS A 305 -30.58 -5.64 20.50
N VAL A 306 -30.05 -6.06 19.36
CA VAL A 306 -30.64 -7.12 18.53
C VAL A 306 -30.42 -8.48 19.17
N ASP A 307 -31.49 -9.22 19.43
CA ASP A 307 -31.45 -10.59 19.95
C ASP A 307 -31.49 -11.60 18.79
N PHE A 308 -30.32 -12.12 18.41
CA PHE A 308 -30.19 -13.11 17.34
C PHE A 308 -30.70 -14.51 17.74
N ASN A 309 -30.95 -14.78 19.03
CA ASN A 309 -31.38 -16.10 19.51
C ASN A 309 -32.90 -16.30 19.48
N LYS A 310 -33.69 -15.24 19.27
CA LYS A 310 -35.16 -15.33 19.28
C LYS A 310 -35.77 -16.07 18.08
N ASN A 311 -35.04 -16.22 16.97
CA ASN A 311 -35.55 -16.79 15.72
C ASN A 311 -35.29 -18.30 15.52
N ASN A 312 -34.77 -19.02 16.53
CA ASN A 312 -34.56 -20.46 16.42
C ASN A 312 -35.77 -21.32 16.84
N ASN A 313 -36.81 -20.75 17.46
CA ASN A 313 -37.99 -21.49 17.90
C ASN A 313 -39.15 -21.51 16.88
N GLU A 314 -39.10 -20.72 15.80
CA GLU A 314 -40.13 -20.71 14.74
C GLU A 314 -39.73 -21.46 13.46
N LYS A 315 -38.53 -22.07 13.42
CA LYS A 315 -38.04 -22.82 12.25
C LYS A 315 -38.57 -24.26 12.15
N THR A 316 -39.38 -24.73 13.09
CA THR A 316 -39.80 -26.13 13.16
C THR A 316 -41.17 -26.42 12.53
N GLU A 317 -41.90 -25.44 11.99
CA GLU A 317 -43.25 -25.67 11.41
C GLU A 317 -43.42 -25.25 9.93
N LEU A 318 -42.37 -24.80 9.22
CA LEU A 318 -42.48 -24.41 7.80
C LEU A 318 -41.68 -25.29 6.83
N ILE A 319 -41.15 -26.43 7.28
CA ILE A 319 -40.53 -27.45 6.40
C ILE A 319 -41.52 -28.58 6.14
N THR A 320 -42.73 -28.23 5.72
CA THR A 320 -43.63 -29.12 4.98
C THR A 320 -44.58 -28.24 4.18
N ASN A 321 -44.11 -27.72 3.05
CA ASN A 321 -44.87 -27.54 1.80
C ASN A 321 -44.18 -26.53 0.87
N ALA A 322 -44.25 -26.83 -0.43
CA ALA A 322 -43.93 -25.99 -1.58
C ALA A 322 -42.47 -25.96 -2.06
N SER A 323 -42.06 -27.07 -2.66
CA SER A 323 -41.44 -26.99 -3.99
C SER A 323 -42.43 -26.34 -4.97
N GLU A 324 -42.24 -25.05 -5.27
CA GLU A 324 -42.46 -24.42 -6.58
C GLU A 324 -42.35 -22.88 -6.49
N VAL A 325 -41.40 -22.33 -7.27
CA VAL A 325 -41.38 -21.00 -7.90
C VAL A 325 -41.23 -19.73 -7.02
N ASN A 326 -40.01 -19.18 -7.06
CA ASN A 326 -39.62 -17.78 -7.37
C ASN A 326 -39.81 -16.62 -6.35
N ASP A 327 -38.78 -15.76 -6.34
CA ASP A 327 -38.76 -14.34 -5.95
C ASP A 327 -39.27 -13.91 -4.56
N LYS A 328 -38.47 -14.14 -3.50
CA LYS A 328 -38.43 -13.22 -2.34
C LYS A 328 -37.00 -12.89 -1.93
N LYS A 329 -36.67 -11.60 -2.06
CA LYS A 329 -35.39 -10.98 -1.71
C LYS A 329 -35.34 -10.65 -0.20
N TRP A 330 -34.12 -10.59 0.32
CA TRP A 330 -33.77 -10.54 1.75
C TRP A 330 -34.29 -9.35 2.57
N TRP A 331 -34.87 -8.32 1.93
CA TRP A 331 -35.44 -7.15 2.63
C TRP A 331 -36.90 -7.31 3.08
N GLU A 332 -37.56 -8.45 2.86
CA GLU A 332 -38.93 -8.69 3.36
C GLU A 332 -39.02 -9.12 4.85
N PHE A 333 -37.89 -9.19 5.56
CA PHE A 333 -37.82 -9.60 6.97
C PHE A 333 -37.94 -8.46 8.00
N TRP A 334 -38.20 -7.23 7.57
CA TRP A 334 -38.58 -6.15 8.48
C TRP A 334 -40.11 -6.06 8.58
N LYS A 335 -40.67 -6.77 9.56
CA LYS A 335 -41.94 -6.43 10.21
C LYS A 335 -41.75 -6.37 11.71
#